data_AF-A0A6P6C8N9-F1
#
_entry.id   AF-A0A6P6C8N9-F1
#
_cell.length_a   1.000
_cell.length_b   1.000
_cell.length_c   1.000
_cell.angle_alpha   90.00
_cell.angle_beta   90.00
_cell.angle_gamma   90.00
#
_symmetry.space_group_name_H-M   'P 1'
#
loop_
_entity.id
_entity.type
_entity.pdbx_description
1 polymer ?
#
loop_
_entity_poly.entity_id
_entity_poly.type
_entity_poly.pdbx_seq_one_letter_code
_entity_poly.pdbx_strand_id
1 'polypeptide(L)' 'MATEISNFSYSSFTVATCTLVDPDMCSKRFGRCRRHCLKEEKQIDICFSPNKICCIERLYEED' A
#
# COMPACT_ATOMS: atom_id res chain seq x y z
N MET A 1 10.62 23.14 -10.43
CA MET A 1 9.95 23.24 -9.12
C MET A 1 10.42 22.05 -8.30
N ALA A 2 11.45 22.25 -7.48
CA ALA A 2 12.04 21.20 -6.65
C ALA A 2 11.44 21.35 -5.25
N THR A 3 10.74 20.32 -4.76
CA THR A 3 10.11 20.33 -3.44
C THR A 3 11.12 19.91 -2.38
N GLU A 4 11.32 20.81 -1.42
CA GLU A 4 12.22 20.77 -0.29
C GLU A 4 11.97 19.54 0.62
N ILE A 5 13.02 18.74 0.87
CA ILE A 5 13.00 17.65 1.84
C ILE A 5 13.39 18.25 3.20
N SER A 6 12.41 18.76 3.95
CA SER A 6 12.64 19.23 5.32
C SER A 6 12.69 18.03 6.27
N ASN A 7 13.90 17.56 6.53
CA ASN A 7 14.18 16.46 7.47
C ASN A 7 14.43 17.06 8.87
N PHE A 8 13.43 17.01 9.74
CA PHE A 8 13.63 17.35 11.15
C PHE A 8 12.72 16.51 12.05
N SER A 9 13.30 15.59 12.82
CA SER A 9 13.11 15.55 14.28
C SER A 9 13.88 14.42 14.97
N TYR A 10 14.53 14.81 16.06
CA TYR A 10 15.15 14.00 17.09
C TYR A 10 14.07 13.60 18.12
N SER A 11 13.51 12.39 18.01
CA SER A 11 12.88 11.63 19.11
C SER A 11 12.25 10.36 18.54
N SER A 12 12.29 9.27 19.30
CA SER A 12 11.87 7.91 18.94
C SER A 12 10.36 7.76 18.69
N PHE A 13 9.81 8.45 17.70
CA PHE A 13 8.50 8.20 17.12
C PHE A 13 8.72 7.68 15.70
N THR A 14 8.23 6.47 15.44
CA THR A 14 8.25 5.86 14.11
C THR A 14 7.68 6.85 13.10
N VAL A 15 8.54 7.39 12.24
CA VAL A 15 8.15 8.22 11.11
C VAL A 15 7.27 7.34 10.23
N ALA A 16 5.96 7.55 10.30
CA ALA A 16 5.05 7.02 9.30
C ALA A 16 5.40 7.73 8.00
N THR A 17 6.24 7.08 7.18
CA THR A 17 6.50 7.53 5.82
C THR A 17 5.16 7.49 5.09
N CYS A 18 4.56 8.66 4.88
CA CYS A 18 3.42 8.81 3.99
C CYS A 18 3.93 8.60 2.57
N THR A 19 4.22 7.35 2.20
CA THR A 19 4.32 6.98 0.79
C THR A 19 2.98 7.39 0.21
N LEU A 20 2.98 8.35 -0.72
CA LEU A 20 1.78 8.75 -1.45
C LEU A 20 1.39 7.56 -2.32
N VAL A 21 0.77 6.55 -1.70
CA VAL A 21 0.21 5.40 -2.38
C VAL A 21 -0.95 5.93 -3.19
N ASP A 22 -0.80 5.89 -4.51
CA ASP A 22 -1.88 6.25 -5.43
C ASP A 22 -3.10 5.39 -5.05
N PRO A 23 -4.18 5.99 -4.51
CA PRO A 23 -5.29 5.25 -3.92
C PRO A 23 -5.99 4.36 -4.96
N ASP A 24 -5.83 4.67 -6.23
CA ASP A 24 -6.34 3.88 -7.34
C ASP A 24 -5.38 2.77 -7.78
N MET A 25 -4.14 2.69 -7.30
CA MET A 25 -3.21 1.64 -7.74
C MET A 25 -3.74 0.24 -7.42
N CYS A 26 -4.38 0.09 -6.26
CA CYS A 26 -5.04 -1.15 -5.87
C CYS A 26 -6.19 -1.49 -6.83
N SER A 27 -7.08 -0.52 -7.08
CA SER A 27 -8.23 -0.67 -7.99
C SER A 27 -7.80 -0.90 -9.45
N LYS A 28 -6.77 -0.20 -9.93
CA LYS A 28 -6.17 -0.32 -11.28
C LYS A 28 -5.59 -1.71 -11.52
N ARG A 29 -5.12 -2.37 -10.46
CA ARG A 29 -4.59 -3.75 -10.50
C ARG A 29 -5.68 -4.80 -10.23
N PHE A 30 -6.96 -4.43 -10.32
CA PHE A 30 -8.09 -5.31 -9.95
C PHE A 30 -8.00 -5.87 -8.52
N GLY A 31 -7.26 -5.17 -7.65
CA GLY A 31 -7.11 -5.51 -6.24
C GLY A 31 -8.27 -4.97 -5.40
N ARG A 32 -8.43 -5.56 -4.21
CA ARG A 32 -9.41 -5.16 -3.19
C ARG A 32 -8.73 -4.81 -1.88
N CYS A 33 -9.16 -3.70 -1.28
CA CYS A 33 -8.70 -3.29 0.04
C CYS A 33 -9.40 -4.08 1.15
N ARG A 34 -8.64 -4.85 1.94
CA ARG A 34 -9.14 -5.65 3.06
C ARG A 34 -8.21 -5.53 4.27
N ARG A 35 -8.65 -5.98 5.46
CA ARG A 35 -7.75 -6.05 6.64
C ARG A 35 -6.72 -7.18 6.51
N HIS A 36 -7.17 -8.32 5.96
CA HIS A 36 -6.35 -9.49 5.65
C HIS A 36 -6.78 -10.02 4.28
N CYS A 37 -5.83 -10.51 3.49
CA CYS A 37 -6.12 -11.16 2.22
C CYS A 37 -6.71 -12.55 2.45
N LEU A 38 -7.53 -13.01 1.49
CA LEU A 38 -7.97 -14.39 1.43
C LEU A 38 -6.78 -15.32 1.13
N LYS A 39 -6.96 -16.62 1.37
CA LYS A 39 -5.89 -17.62 1.16
C LYS A 39 -5.48 -17.70 -0.33
N GLU A 40 -6.44 -17.42 -1.21
CA GLU A 40 -6.32 -17.40 -2.67
C GLU A 40 -5.83 -16.04 -3.20
N GLU A 41 -5.71 -15.04 -2.32
CA GLU A 41 -5.21 -13.70 -2.65
C GLU A 41 -3.74 -13.54 -2.22
N LYS A 42 -3.10 -12.46 -2.67
CA LYS A 42 -1.75 -12.03 -2.27
C LYS A 42 -1.78 -10.54 -1.92
N GLN A 43 -1.08 -10.17 -0.84
CA GLN A 43 -0.84 -8.77 -0.51
C GLN A 43 0.20 -8.17 -1.46
N ILE A 44 -0.13 -7.04 -2.09
CA ILE A 44 0.77 -6.35 -3.02
C ILE A 44 1.10 -4.91 -2.60
N ASP A 45 0.25 -4.29 -1.80
CA ASP A 45 0.43 -2.90 -1.34
C ASP A 45 -0.43 -2.64 -0.09
N ILE A 46 -0.40 -1.41 0.43
CA ILE A 46 -1.32 -0.89 1.44
C ILE A 46 -2.38 0.00 0.81
N CYS A 47 -3.52 0.18 1.46
CA CYS A 47 -4.55 1.13 1.02
C CYS A 47 -4.46 2.45 1.81
N PHE A 48 -5.18 3.48 1.36
CA PHE A 48 -5.22 4.80 2.03
C PHE A 48 -5.67 4.74 3.52
N SER A 49 -6.38 3.67 3.91
CA SER A 49 -6.72 3.41 5.30
C SER A 49 -5.58 2.64 5.98
N PRO A 50 -5.01 3.12 7.10
CA PRO A 50 -3.82 2.54 7.76
C PRO A 50 -3.98 1.11 8.31
N ASN A 51 -5.18 0.53 8.18
CA ASN A 51 -5.52 -0.83 8.62
C ASN A 51 -6.03 -1.70 7.46
N LYS A 52 -5.87 -1.25 6.22
CA LYS A 52 -6.27 -2.00 5.04
C LYS A 52 -5.07 -2.20 4.13
N ILE A 53 -4.92 -3.42 3.65
CA ILE A 53 -3.94 -3.86 2.67
C ILE A 53 -4.62 -4.09 1.33
N CYS A 54 -3.86 -3.93 0.26
CA CYS A 54 -4.30 -4.24 -1.10
C CYS A 54 -4.04 -5.72 -1.40
N CYS A 55 -5.12 -6.45 -1.68
CA CYS A 55 -5.11 -7.87 -2.00
C CYS A 55 -5.51 -8.07 -3.46
N ILE A 56 -4.75 -8.86 -4.22
CA ILE A 56 -5.11 -9.28 -5.57
C ILE A 56 -5.30 -10.79 -5.59
N GLU A 57 -6.22 -11.31 -6.39
CA GLU A 57 -6.31 -12.75 -6.63
C GLU A 57 -5.00 -13.27 -7.21
N ARG A 58 -4.60 -14.49 -6.81
CA ARG A 58 -3.51 -15.19 -7.47
C ARG A 58 -4.00 -15.56 -8.86
N LEU A 59 -3.72 -14.69 -9.84
CA LEU A 59 -3.75 -15.10 -11.24
C LEU A 59 -2.74 -16.25 -11.33
N TYR A 60 -3.23 -17.48 -11.48
CA TYR A 60 -2.41 -18.57 -11.95
C TYR A 60 -2.04 -18.16 -13.38
N GLU A 61 -0.82 -17.67 -13.57
CA GLU A 61 -0.25 -17.60 -14.92
C GLU A 61 -0.19 -19.06 -15.39
N GLU A 62 -1.16 -19.46 -16.22
CA GLU A 62 -1.07 -20.70 -16.98
C GLU A 62 0.11 -20.54 -17.95
N ASP A 63 1.14 -21.35 -17.71
CA ASP A 63 2.44 -21.44 -18.42
C ASP A 63 2.29 -21.57 -19.94
#